data_AF-A0A428NW97-F1
#
_entry.id   AF-A0A428NW97-F1
#
_cell.length_a   1.000
_cell.length_b   1.000
_cell.length_c   1.000
_cell.angle_alpha   90.00
_cell.angle_beta   90.00
_cell.angle_gamma   90.00
#
_symmetry.space_group_name_H-M   'P 1'
#
loop_
_entity.id
_entity.type
_entity.pdbx_description
1 polymer ?
#
loop_
_entity_poly.entity_id
_entity_poly.type
_entity_poly.pdbx_seq_one_letter_code
_entity_poly.pdbx_strand_id
1 'polypeptide(L)'
;MLCLDIPIPRCVKGLVREPPVCFSSESDIQAVKLIRNFGEEFGRPRDEIDQACSLASGQSDLVILLERPHISQTYHGTFGEFVRRCETLKRVDELIRFSSKGARSIHTVTVLDAFSFKPQDSTPIPSERCHQLIEEILKLKKPKVVLCCWNQSCQQPFVAQFKSCGVGKWPFRHEVDIQGNTTIAIRSFHPAAAVCYDESRKVCCRILLICHFALAFAELAGSTTVPGWMKTVCDDSSAEFIKCNGSGALSHLKKTAVMLIILQKMVGTQKGPRRYPQSEGRLAEHQRQQVNTLLRQLFASGFNKGAENIARLCLLLREYKYYRPSTRQDILSRLDELGSQQNLLQAVGDVITSSPSRLSYVIGFSDDDDDFDLEKQLGYLNIHENASPVDDELVTIARLRARLSRQIKLLEKLETVATEALSQVQLSIKLQITILSPDRIDLSNGVAELVKDMYRHLDEATGQIMAAPSILAGKEGLVRYEEQPRRSLAQRPDARAIMDSVVLKVEILANLAFRCLLLCSGLLAQGRILFSPSQDPNDDAMESLFDIPNHLEDKSASIKSSFDALVILREQLDHSDQLFKVENHTKLPHQDEGVGALYEQVRRRASFQQSPSWGDVRSTR
;
A
#
# COMPACT_ATOMS: atom_id res chain seq x y z
N MET A 1 -3.62 3.47 17.24
CA MET A 1 -3.70 4.67 18.10
C MET A 1 -4.48 5.72 17.33
N LEU A 2 -5.58 6.21 17.91
CA LEU A 2 -6.36 7.33 17.35
C LEU A 2 -5.86 8.65 17.96
N CYS A 3 -5.81 9.72 17.16
CA CYS A 3 -5.71 11.10 17.64
C CYS A 3 -6.67 11.97 16.80
N LEU A 4 -7.38 12.88 17.46
CA LEU A 4 -8.49 13.62 16.85
C LEU A 4 -9.47 12.68 16.13
N ASP A 5 -9.78 11.55 16.76
CA ASP A 5 -10.72 10.55 16.27
C ASP A 5 -10.36 9.82 14.97
N ILE A 6 -9.18 10.09 14.40
CA ILE A 6 -8.69 9.46 13.18
C ILE A 6 -7.47 8.58 13.48
N PRO A 7 -7.26 7.50 12.71
CA PRO A 7 -6.05 6.70 12.84
C PRO A 7 -4.87 7.47 12.29
N ILE A 8 -3.71 7.26 12.93
CA ILE A 8 -2.52 8.03 12.63
C ILE A 8 -1.67 7.33 11.58
N PRO A 9 -1.43 7.96 10.41
CA PRO A 9 -0.56 7.41 9.38
C PRO A 9 0.87 7.20 9.91
N ARG A 10 1.58 6.19 9.40
CA ARG A 10 2.97 5.89 9.82
C ARG A 10 3.92 7.07 9.63
N CYS A 11 3.78 7.81 8.53
CA CYS A 11 4.62 8.99 8.27
C CYS A 11 4.44 10.09 9.34
N VAL A 12 3.24 10.26 9.90
CA VAL A 12 2.98 11.19 11.01
C VAL A 12 3.53 10.64 12.32
N LYS A 13 3.39 9.33 12.58
CA LYS A 13 4.03 8.70 13.77
C LYS A 13 5.54 8.89 13.77
N GLY A 14 6.18 8.88 12.59
CA GLY A 14 7.61 9.15 12.44
C GLY A 14 8.05 10.57 12.81
N LEU A 15 7.12 11.55 12.82
CA LEU A 15 7.40 12.92 13.28
C LEU A 15 7.43 13.04 14.80
N VAL A 16 6.71 12.16 15.50
CA VAL A 16 6.51 12.26 16.95
C VAL A 16 7.81 11.91 17.67
N ARG A 17 8.33 12.87 18.43
CA ARG A 17 9.53 12.73 19.26
C ARG A 17 9.19 13.07 20.70
N GLU A 18 9.83 12.37 21.63
CA GLU A 18 9.75 12.74 23.03
C GLU A 18 10.52 14.05 23.23
N PRO A 19 9.89 15.10 23.78
CA PRO A 19 10.56 16.37 23.99
C PRO A 19 11.58 16.25 25.14
N PRO A 20 12.60 17.12 25.17
CA PRO A 20 13.50 17.18 26.31
C PRO A 20 12.75 17.55 27.59
N VAL A 21 13.30 17.14 28.73
CA VAL A 21 12.81 17.57 30.04
C VAL A 21 13.10 19.06 30.20
N CYS A 22 12.06 19.84 30.45
CA CYS A 22 12.17 21.25 30.84
C CYS A 22 11.78 21.38 32.31
N PHE A 23 12.46 22.26 33.04
CA PHE A 23 12.17 22.52 34.46
C PHE A 23 11.44 23.84 34.60
N SER A 24 10.53 23.91 35.58
CA SER A 24 9.87 25.16 35.93
C SER A 24 10.89 26.22 36.33
N SER A 25 10.63 27.44 35.90
CA SER A 25 11.48 28.61 36.09
C SER A 25 10.71 29.73 36.77
N GLU A 26 11.41 30.72 37.32
CA GLU A 26 10.77 31.87 37.96
C GLU A 26 9.89 32.66 36.97
N SER A 27 10.24 32.67 35.68
CA SER A 27 9.43 33.30 34.64
C SER A 27 8.07 32.62 34.45
N ASP A 28 7.95 31.32 34.74
CA ASP A 28 6.67 30.61 34.70
C ASP A 28 5.73 31.10 35.81
N ILE A 29 6.27 31.30 37.02
CA ILE A 29 5.52 31.83 38.17
C ILE A 29 5.10 33.28 37.90
N GLN A 30 6.01 34.09 37.35
CA GLN A 30 5.72 35.49 37.01
C GLN A 30 4.66 35.60 35.90
N ALA A 31 4.69 34.74 34.88
CA ALA A 31 3.67 34.73 33.83
C ALA A 31 2.27 34.44 34.41
N VAL A 32 2.16 33.51 35.35
CA VAL A 32 0.89 33.23 36.06
C VAL A 32 0.42 34.44 36.87
N LYS A 33 1.33 35.17 37.52
CA LYS A 33 0.99 36.42 38.23
C LYS A 33 0.47 37.49 37.28
N LEU A 34 1.05 37.63 36.08
CA LEU A 34 0.56 38.58 35.07
C LEU A 34 -0.88 38.27 34.66
N ILE A 35 -1.19 37.00 34.37
CA ILE A 35 -2.56 36.56 34.05
C ILE A 35 -3.54 36.86 35.20
N ARG A 36 -3.13 36.56 36.43
CA ARG A 36 -3.96 36.79 37.63
C ARG A 36 -4.28 38.27 37.79
N ASN A 37 -3.25 39.11 37.80
CA ASN A 37 -3.40 40.55 37.96
C ASN A 37 -4.26 41.16 36.85
N PHE A 38 -4.09 40.70 35.61
CA PHE A 38 -4.92 41.15 34.49
C PHE A 38 -6.39 40.76 34.67
N GLY A 39 -6.67 39.53 35.11
CA GLY A 39 -8.05 39.11 35.42
C GLY A 39 -8.69 39.93 36.54
N GLU A 40 -7.91 40.23 37.59
CA GLU A 40 -8.36 41.07 38.72
C GLU A 40 -8.60 42.52 38.29
N GLU A 41 -7.72 43.10 37.45
CA GLU A 41 -7.86 44.45 36.86
C GLU A 41 -9.21 44.64 36.16
N PHE A 42 -9.66 43.62 35.42
CA PHE A 42 -10.94 43.66 34.69
C PHE A 42 -12.11 42.99 35.45
N GLY A 43 -11.96 42.76 36.77
CA GLY A 43 -13.03 42.27 37.63
C GLY A 43 -13.59 40.90 37.24
N ARG A 44 -12.73 40.01 36.71
CA ARG A 44 -13.14 38.68 36.27
C ARG A 44 -13.43 37.74 37.45
N PRO A 45 -14.37 36.81 37.32
CA PRO A 45 -14.64 35.80 38.34
C PRO A 45 -13.38 35.00 38.73
N ARG A 46 -13.23 34.72 40.03
CA ARG A 46 -12.05 34.04 40.57
C ARG A 46 -11.79 32.67 39.96
N ASP A 47 -12.85 31.91 39.69
CA ASP A 47 -12.74 30.61 39.04
C ASP A 47 -12.23 30.72 37.61
N GLU A 48 -12.72 31.69 36.83
CA GLU A 48 -12.18 31.98 35.49
C GLU A 48 -10.69 32.34 35.54
N ILE A 49 -10.30 33.19 36.49
CA ILE A 49 -8.89 33.57 36.71
C ILE A 49 -8.04 32.34 37.06
N ASP A 50 -8.51 31.49 37.98
CA ASP A 50 -7.77 30.31 38.43
C ASP A 50 -7.61 29.27 37.30
N GLN A 51 -8.62 29.09 36.43
CA GLN A 51 -8.49 28.22 35.24
C GLN A 51 -7.53 28.82 34.20
N ALA A 52 -7.58 30.13 33.95
CA ALA A 52 -6.64 30.80 33.06
C ALA A 52 -5.19 30.72 33.58
N CYS A 53 -5.00 30.89 34.88
CA CYS A 53 -3.72 30.67 35.55
C CYS A 53 -3.24 29.22 35.39
N SER A 54 -4.15 28.24 35.52
CA SER A 54 -3.82 26.83 35.33
C SER A 54 -3.37 26.52 33.90
N LEU A 55 -4.02 27.09 32.88
CA LEU A 55 -3.58 27.00 31.48
C LEU A 55 -2.21 27.64 31.25
N ALA A 56 -1.93 28.78 31.89
CA ALA A 56 -0.68 29.50 31.74
C ALA A 56 0.52 28.85 32.47
N SER A 57 0.24 28.01 33.49
CA SER A 57 1.22 27.45 34.43
C SER A 57 2.24 26.47 33.84
N GLY A 58 2.07 26.05 32.58
CA GLY A 58 3.01 25.16 31.91
C GLY A 58 4.42 25.74 31.74
N GLN A 59 5.31 24.92 31.20
CA GLN A 59 6.72 25.22 31.01
C GLN A 59 6.95 26.31 29.95
N SER A 60 8.08 27.02 30.06
CA SER A 60 8.43 28.15 29.20
C SER A 60 8.84 27.77 27.78
N ASP A 61 9.24 26.53 27.52
CA ASP A 61 9.86 26.14 26.25
C ASP A 61 8.88 26.04 25.06
N LEU A 62 7.61 25.75 25.31
CA LEU A 62 6.53 25.69 24.32
C LEU A 62 5.29 26.44 24.81
N VAL A 63 4.84 27.40 24.00
CA VAL A 63 3.59 28.14 24.23
C VAL A 63 2.59 27.86 23.11
N ILE A 64 1.34 27.55 23.45
CA ILE A 64 0.23 27.44 22.51
C ILE A 64 -0.65 28.68 22.65
N LEU A 65 -0.80 29.44 21.55
CA LEU A 65 -1.65 30.62 21.50
C LEU A 65 -2.97 30.30 20.81
N LEU A 66 -4.04 30.19 21.60
CA LEU A 66 -5.41 30.11 21.13
C LEU A 66 -6.00 31.52 20.93
N GLU A 67 -7.21 31.58 20.37
CA GLU A 67 -7.83 32.86 20.07
C GLU A 67 -8.42 33.52 21.31
N ARG A 68 -9.47 32.94 21.87
CA ARG A 68 -10.22 33.48 23.01
C ARG A 68 -11.09 32.41 23.65
N PRO A 69 -11.50 32.57 24.92
CA PRO A 69 -12.48 31.69 25.53
C PRO A 69 -13.83 31.78 24.81
N HIS A 70 -14.59 30.69 24.78
CA HIS A 70 -15.93 30.71 24.19
C HIS A 70 -16.95 31.31 25.17
N ILE A 71 -18.00 32.00 24.68
CA ILE A 71 -19.02 32.62 25.54
C ILE A 71 -19.76 31.61 26.44
N SER A 72 -19.85 30.36 26.01
CA SER A 72 -20.49 29.28 26.78
C SER A 72 -19.53 28.49 27.67
N GLN A 73 -18.28 28.94 27.80
CA GLN A 73 -17.26 28.24 28.58
C GLN A 73 -17.59 28.32 30.07
N THR A 74 -17.48 27.19 30.78
CA THR A 74 -17.75 27.09 32.22
C THR A 74 -16.45 26.84 32.95
N TYR A 75 -16.23 27.53 34.07
CA TYR A 75 -14.93 27.55 34.78
C TYR A 75 -14.93 26.83 36.14
N HIS A 76 -16.08 26.31 36.58
CA HIS A 76 -16.21 25.62 37.85
C HIS A 76 -15.56 24.22 37.86
N GLY A 77 -15.13 23.76 39.04
CA GLY A 77 -14.60 22.40 39.25
C GLY A 77 -13.08 22.31 39.11
N THR A 78 -12.57 21.09 39.03
CA THR A 78 -11.11 20.87 38.89
C THR A 78 -10.64 21.24 37.49
N PHE A 79 -9.35 21.57 37.33
CA PHE A 79 -8.78 21.91 36.02
C PHE A 79 -8.98 20.79 34.98
N GLY A 80 -8.88 19.52 35.39
CA GLY A 80 -9.16 18.38 34.50
C GLY A 80 -10.63 18.32 34.04
N GLU A 81 -11.58 18.66 34.91
CA GLU A 81 -13.00 18.74 34.53
C GLU A 81 -13.25 19.91 33.58
N PHE A 82 -12.64 21.06 33.84
CA PHE A 82 -12.69 22.24 32.99
C PHE A 82 -12.21 21.92 31.56
N VAL A 83 -11.02 21.33 31.43
CA VAL A 83 -10.47 20.89 30.13
C VAL A 83 -11.41 19.91 29.43
N ARG A 84 -11.95 18.93 30.16
CA ARG A 84 -12.83 17.90 29.59
C ARG A 84 -14.16 18.44 29.08
N ARG A 85 -14.72 19.48 29.71
CA ARG A 85 -16.00 20.10 29.30
C ARG A 85 -15.86 20.97 28.05
N CYS A 86 -14.66 21.50 27.78
CA CYS A 86 -14.40 22.27 26.56
C CYS A 86 -13.83 21.35 25.48
N GLU A 87 -14.60 21.09 24.41
CA GLU A 87 -14.16 20.19 23.34
C GLU A 87 -12.84 20.65 22.70
N THR A 88 -12.63 21.96 22.54
CA THR A 88 -11.36 22.49 22.02
C THR A 88 -10.18 22.16 22.94
N LEU A 89 -10.28 22.44 24.25
CA LEU A 89 -9.19 22.18 25.19
C LEU A 89 -8.92 20.69 25.36
N LYS A 90 -9.97 19.86 25.38
CA LYS A 90 -9.87 18.40 25.36
C LYS A 90 -9.07 17.91 24.15
N ARG A 91 -9.31 18.48 22.95
CA ARG A 91 -8.54 18.11 21.74
C ARG A 91 -7.12 18.65 21.75
N VAL A 92 -6.89 19.82 22.34
CA VAL A 92 -5.53 20.34 22.56
C VAL A 92 -4.76 19.41 23.49
N ASP A 93 -5.35 18.93 24.60
CA ASP A 93 -4.70 17.95 25.48
C ASP A 93 -4.40 16.63 24.77
N GLU A 94 -5.35 16.12 23.96
CA GLU A 94 -5.16 14.92 23.14
C GLU A 94 -3.98 15.07 22.16
N LEU A 95 -3.87 16.22 21.51
CA LEU A 95 -2.78 16.55 20.57
C LEU A 95 -1.43 16.68 21.28
N ILE A 96 -1.38 17.35 22.44
CA ILE A 96 -0.15 17.48 23.25
C ILE A 96 0.34 16.09 23.66
N ARG A 97 -0.55 15.26 24.21
CA ARG A 97 -0.19 13.90 24.64
C ARG A 97 0.29 13.06 23.48
N PHE A 98 -0.40 13.11 22.34
CA PHE A 98 0.02 12.37 21.15
C PHE A 98 1.41 12.82 20.68
N SER A 99 1.60 14.12 20.48
CA SER A 99 2.81 14.68 19.89
C SER A 99 4.05 14.61 20.79
N SER A 100 3.85 14.42 22.10
CA SER A 100 4.93 14.25 23.09
C SER A 100 5.16 12.80 23.52
N LYS A 101 4.49 11.81 22.89
CA LYS A 101 4.46 10.40 23.34
C LYS A 101 3.96 10.23 24.79
N GLY A 102 3.09 11.12 25.23
CA GLY A 102 2.52 11.13 26.58
C GLY A 102 3.41 11.79 27.64
N ALA A 103 4.60 12.26 27.28
CA ALA A 103 5.50 12.95 28.22
C ALA A 103 4.94 14.29 28.70
N ARG A 104 4.09 14.95 27.89
CA ARG A 104 3.43 16.20 28.24
C ARG A 104 1.91 16.11 28.09
N SER A 105 1.23 17.02 28.77
CA SER A 105 -0.21 17.25 28.68
C SER A 105 -0.50 18.75 28.73
N ILE A 106 -1.77 19.13 28.62
CA ILE A 106 -2.17 20.53 28.81
C ILE A 106 -1.85 21.07 30.21
N HIS A 107 -1.61 20.20 31.20
CA HIS A 107 -1.15 20.59 32.54
C HIS A 107 0.30 21.08 32.58
N THR A 108 1.11 20.71 31.59
CA THR A 108 2.56 20.95 31.59
C THR A 108 3.00 21.91 30.48
N VAL A 109 2.12 22.25 29.55
CA VAL A 109 2.37 23.16 28.42
C VAL A 109 1.62 24.46 28.64
N THR A 110 2.27 25.60 28.43
CA THR A 110 1.61 26.90 28.55
C THR A 110 0.62 27.09 27.41
N VAL A 111 -0.65 27.28 27.74
CA VAL A 111 -1.72 27.64 26.80
C VAL A 111 -2.25 29.02 27.17
N LEU A 112 -2.30 29.93 26.20
CA LEU A 112 -2.78 31.31 26.39
C LEU A 112 -3.81 31.66 25.31
N ASP A 113 -4.68 32.60 25.63
CA ASP A 113 -5.62 33.19 24.68
C ASP A 113 -5.16 34.58 24.25
N ALA A 114 -5.07 34.82 22.94
CA ALA A 114 -4.71 36.13 22.38
C ALA A 114 -5.66 37.25 22.86
N PHE A 115 -6.93 36.92 23.10
CA PHE A 115 -7.91 37.79 23.74
C PHE A 115 -8.33 37.22 25.12
N SER A 116 -7.37 37.14 26.04
CA SER A 116 -7.56 36.67 27.41
C SER A 116 -8.76 37.34 28.10
N PHE A 117 -9.62 36.54 28.72
CA PHE A 117 -10.86 36.96 29.41
C PHE A 117 -11.90 37.70 28.54
N LYS A 118 -11.73 37.71 27.21
CA LYS A 118 -12.57 38.45 26.27
C LYS A 118 -13.31 37.49 25.32
N PRO A 119 -14.41 36.84 25.75
CA PRO A 119 -15.11 35.85 24.93
C PRO A 119 -15.81 36.41 23.70
N GLN A 120 -16.15 37.71 23.73
CA GLN A 120 -16.78 38.43 22.62
C GLN A 120 -16.21 39.84 22.50
N ASP A 121 -16.29 40.44 21.31
CA ASP A 121 -15.72 41.77 21.04
C ASP A 121 -16.33 42.87 21.91
N SER A 122 -17.60 42.72 22.28
CA SER A 122 -18.33 43.63 23.17
C SER A 122 -17.93 43.54 24.65
N THR A 123 -17.11 42.56 25.05
CA THR A 123 -16.61 42.46 26.44
C THR A 123 -15.72 43.68 26.72
N PRO A 124 -15.88 44.37 27.87
CA PRO A 124 -15.21 45.65 28.19
C PRO A 124 -13.72 45.48 28.56
N ILE A 125 -12.99 44.69 27.78
CA ILE A 125 -11.54 44.53 27.84
C ILE A 125 -11.00 44.97 26.49
N PRO A 126 -10.14 46.00 26.42
CA PRO A 126 -9.54 46.44 25.16
C PRO A 126 -8.67 45.34 24.56
N SER A 127 -8.80 45.08 23.26
CA SER A 127 -8.01 44.06 22.56
C SER A 127 -6.50 44.34 22.66
N GLU A 128 -6.11 45.61 22.66
CA GLU A 128 -4.73 46.06 22.81
C GLU A 128 -4.14 45.65 24.17
N ARG A 129 -4.95 45.68 25.24
CA ARG A 129 -4.51 45.24 26.57
C ARG A 129 -4.30 43.72 26.60
N CYS A 130 -5.16 42.94 25.94
CA CYS A 130 -4.95 41.50 25.81
C CYS A 130 -3.66 41.19 25.04
N HIS A 131 -3.41 41.88 23.92
CA HIS A 131 -2.18 41.65 23.17
C HIS A 131 -0.94 42.11 23.95
N GLN A 132 -1.00 43.21 24.70
CA GLN A 132 0.09 43.64 25.60
C GLN A 132 0.45 42.56 26.63
N LEU A 133 -0.55 41.94 27.25
CA LEU A 133 -0.35 40.81 28.16
C LEU A 133 0.40 39.65 27.49
N ILE A 134 0.04 39.31 26.24
CA ILE A 134 0.74 38.26 25.47
C ILE A 134 2.18 38.66 25.15
N GLU A 135 2.42 39.92 24.75
CA GLU A 135 3.78 40.42 24.52
C GLU A 135 4.64 40.29 25.78
N GLU A 136 4.13 40.72 26.94
CA GLU A 136 4.83 40.63 28.22
C GLU A 136 5.16 39.18 28.58
N ILE A 137 4.18 38.27 28.47
CA ILE A 137 4.39 36.85 28.79
C ILE A 137 5.39 36.19 27.84
N LEU A 138 5.34 36.47 26.54
CA LEU A 138 6.27 35.88 25.57
C LEU A 138 7.69 36.39 25.76
N LYS A 139 7.88 37.70 26.04
CA LYS A 139 9.19 38.26 26.37
C LYS A 139 9.75 37.75 27.69
N LEU A 140 8.87 37.42 28.64
CA LEU A 140 9.23 36.87 29.93
C LEU A 140 9.62 35.39 29.83
N LYS A 141 8.81 34.56 29.16
CA LYS A 141 9.06 33.11 29.01
C LYS A 141 10.12 32.78 27.97
N LYS A 142 10.26 33.59 26.91
CA LYS A 142 11.20 33.38 25.79
C LYS A 142 11.13 31.93 25.25
N PRO A 143 9.95 31.47 24.82
CA PRO A 143 9.77 30.10 24.39
C PRO A 143 10.65 29.74 23.21
N LYS A 144 11.11 28.48 23.16
CA LYS A 144 11.80 27.96 21.97
C LYS A 144 10.82 27.79 20.81
N VAL A 145 9.57 27.43 21.10
CA VAL A 145 8.53 27.20 20.10
C VAL A 145 7.22 27.87 20.52
N VAL A 146 6.54 28.51 19.57
CA VAL A 146 5.16 29.01 19.74
C VAL A 146 4.26 28.39 18.69
N LEU A 147 3.20 27.71 19.12
CA LEU A 147 2.16 27.20 18.24
C LEU A 147 1.03 28.22 18.14
N CYS A 148 0.85 28.80 16.96
CA CYS A 148 -0.05 29.93 16.74
C CYS A 148 -1.39 29.47 16.15
N CYS A 149 -2.46 29.51 16.94
CA CYS A 149 -3.78 28.97 16.61
C CYS A 149 -4.89 30.03 16.56
N TRP A 150 -4.58 31.30 16.25
CA TRP A 150 -5.53 32.41 16.22
C TRP A 150 -5.28 33.36 15.03
N ASN A 151 -6.32 33.97 14.44
CA ASN A 151 -6.16 34.77 13.20
C ASN A 151 -6.86 36.15 13.20
N GLN A 152 -7.39 36.62 14.33
CA GLN A 152 -8.07 37.92 14.39
C GLN A 152 -7.14 39.11 14.11
N SER A 153 -7.73 40.28 13.83
CA SER A 153 -6.97 41.52 13.63
C SER A 153 -6.12 41.84 14.87
N CYS A 154 -4.88 42.24 14.64
CA CYS A 154 -3.93 42.61 15.69
C CYS A 154 -3.13 43.81 15.22
N GLN A 155 -3.28 44.92 15.93
CA GLN A 155 -2.54 46.15 15.62
C GLN A 155 -1.15 46.18 16.26
N GLN A 156 -0.89 45.31 17.25
CA GLN A 156 0.41 45.23 17.90
C GLN A 156 1.41 44.45 17.04
N PRO A 157 2.48 45.09 16.53
CA PRO A 157 3.37 44.46 15.55
C PRO A 157 4.12 43.24 16.08
N PHE A 158 4.49 43.25 17.37
CA PHE A 158 5.17 42.12 18.00
C PHE A 158 4.29 40.87 18.00
N VAL A 159 3.07 40.97 18.54
CA VAL A 159 2.13 39.86 18.68
C VAL A 159 1.62 39.37 17.31
N ALA A 160 1.50 40.28 16.33
CA ALA A 160 1.07 39.94 14.97
C ALA A 160 1.96 38.89 14.27
N GLN A 161 3.23 38.77 14.67
CA GLN A 161 4.15 37.74 14.13
C GLN A 161 3.74 36.32 14.52
N PHE A 162 2.98 36.19 15.61
CA PHE A 162 2.46 34.93 16.15
C PHE A 162 1.01 34.67 15.76
N LYS A 163 0.55 35.23 14.64
CA LYS A 163 -0.75 34.90 14.06
C LYS A 163 -0.72 33.62 13.22
N SER A 164 -1.84 32.93 13.22
CA SER A 164 -2.20 31.89 12.26
C SER A 164 -2.23 32.45 10.83
N CYS A 165 -1.88 31.62 9.85
CA CYS A 165 -2.16 31.91 8.44
C CYS A 165 -3.53 31.37 7.98
N GLY A 166 -4.22 30.59 8.81
CA GLY A 166 -5.44 29.85 8.46
C GLY A 166 -5.16 28.42 7.98
N VAL A 167 -6.22 27.71 7.61
CA VAL A 167 -6.16 26.30 7.18
C VAL A 167 -5.44 26.19 5.82
N GLY A 168 -4.54 25.22 5.71
CA GLY A 168 -3.89 24.85 4.44
C GLY A 168 -2.96 25.89 3.85
N LYS A 169 -2.45 26.83 4.66
CA LYS A 169 -1.47 27.82 4.20
C LYS A 169 -0.03 27.34 4.40
N TRP A 170 0.83 27.66 3.44
CA TRP A 170 2.26 27.37 3.41
C TRP A 170 3.06 28.64 3.07
N PRO A 171 4.25 28.86 3.66
CA PRO A 171 4.86 28.12 4.77
C PRO A 171 4.18 28.46 6.10
N PHE A 172 4.08 27.47 6.99
CA PHE A 172 3.55 27.66 8.35
C PHE A 172 4.66 27.79 9.40
N ARG A 173 5.91 27.40 9.10
CA ARG A 173 7.06 27.52 10.01
C ARG A 173 7.76 28.85 9.76
N HIS A 174 7.99 29.62 10.83
CA HIS A 174 8.66 30.92 10.76
C HIS A 174 9.59 31.11 11.96
N GLU A 175 10.74 31.73 11.75
CA GLU A 175 11.67 32.09 12.83
C GLU A 175 11.39 33.53 13.29
N VAL A 176 11.28 33.73 14.60
CA VAL A 176 10.95 35.02 15.21
C VAL A 176 11.99 35.31 16.30
N ASP A 177 12.52 36.52 16.33
CA ASP A 177 13.40 36.96 17.41
C ASP A 177 12.59 37.55 18.57
N ILE A 178 12.80 37.02 19.77
CA ILE A 178 12.27 37.57 21.02
C ILE A 178 13.44 38.07 21.85
N GLN A 179 13.79 39.34 21.67
CA GLN A 179 14.86 40.02 22.42
C GLN A 179 16.20 39.25 22.36
N GLY A 180 16.63 38.90 21.13
CA GLY A 180 17.86 38.15 20.89
C GLY A 180 17.74 36.64 21.10
N ASN A 181 16.53 36.12 21.31
CA ASN A 181 16.28 34.67 21.43
C ASN A 181 15.45 34.19 20.25
N THR A 182 16.06 33.32 19.43
CA THR A 182 15.41 32.65 18.31
C THR A 182 14.26 31.76 18.81
N THR A 183 13.05 32.07 18.36
CA THR A 183 11.81 31.33 18.62
C THR A 183 11.24 30.81 17.31
N ILE A 184 10.81 29.54 17.27
CA ILE A 184 10.12 28.98 16.10
C ILE A 184 8.61 29.13 16.26
N ALA A 185 7.99 29.94 15.41
CA ALA A 185 6.55 30.05 15.29
C ALA A 185 6.00 29.01 14.29
N ILE A 186 5.14 28.11 14.76
CA ILE A 186 4.35 27.20 13.94
C ILE A 186 2.94 27.79 13.78
N ARG A 187 2.70 28.45 12.65
CA ARG A 187 1.45 29.13 12.27
C ARG A 187 0.37 28.13 11.83
N SER A 188 -0.19 27.44 12.83
CA SER A 188 -1.33 26.54 12.67
C SER A 188 -2.65 27.31 12.53
N PHE A 189 -3.78 26.64 12.64
CA PHE A 189 -5.13 27.21 12.69
C PHE A 189 -5.85 26.79 13.97
N HIS A 190 -6.97 27.44 14.29
CA HIS A 190 -7.68 27.18 15.54
C HIS A 190 -8.23 25.74 15.58
N PRO A 191 -7.96 24.94 16.64
CA PRO A 191 -8.36 23.53 16.70
C PRO A 191 -9.87 23.30 16.47
N ALA A 192 -10.71 24.21 16.96
CA ALA A 192 -12.16 24.18 16.74
C ALA A 192 -12.55 24.08 15.24
N ALA A 193 -11.75 24.62 14.32
CA ALA A 193 -12.02 24.56 12.89
C ALA A 193 -12.01 23.12 12.35
N ALA A 194 -11.20 22.23 12.93
CA ALA A 194 -11.10 20.81 12.53
C ALA A 194 -12.07 19.90 13.30
N VAL A 195 -12.48 20.28 14.51
CA VAL A 195 -13.19 19.35 15.42
C VAL A 195 -14.58 19.82 15.87
N CYS A 196 -14.93 21.12 15.78
CA CYS A 196 -16.21 21.63 16.29
C CYS A 196 -17.23 21.98 15.19
N TYR A 197 -16.78 22.42 14.00
CA TYR A 197 -17.68 23.05 13.01
C TYR A 197 -18.14 22.14 11.85
N ASP A 198 -17.66 20.90 11.75
CA ASP A 198 -18.19 19.82 10.87
C ASP A 198 -17.44 18.51 11.19
N GLU A 199 -17.89 17.76 12.20
CA GLU A 199 -17.13 16.66 12.79
C GLU A 199 -16.78 15.55 11.80
N SER A 200 -17.55 15.32 10.73
CA SER A 200 -17.39 14.15 9.86
C SER A 200 -16.68 14.40 8.55
N ARG A 201 -16.36 15.64 8.20
CA ARG A 201 -15.91 16.01 6.84
C ARG A 201 -14.54 16.66 6.74
N LYS A 202 -13.80 16.77 7.85
CA LYS A 202 -12.54 17.54 7.92
C LYS A 202 -11.33 16.67 8.22
N VAL A 203 -11.10 15.64 7.40
CA VAL A 203 -10.02 14.67 7.60
C VAL A 203 -8.66 15.30 7.37
N CYS A 204 -8.46 15.97 6.23
CA CYS A 204 -7.18 16.60 5.91
C CYS A 204 -6.87 17.72 6.89
N CYS A 205 -7.89 18.45 7.36
CA CYS A 205 -7.72 19.42 8.43
C CYS A 205 -7.24 18.76 9.75
N ARG A 206 -7.86 17.65 10.18
CA ARG A 206 -7.44 16.93 11.38
C ARG A 206 -6.00 16.41 11.26
N ILE A 207 -5.64 15.83 10.11
CA ILE A 207 -4.26 15.38 9.82
C ILE A 207 -3.29 16.56 9.88
N LEU A 208 -3.61 17.68 9.23
CA LEU A 208 -2.75 18.86 9.24
C LEU A 208 -2.54 19.41 10.66
N LEU A 209 -3.59 19.43 11.48
CA LEU A 209 -3.50 19.88 12.86
C LEU A 209 -2.58 18.98 13.69
N ILE A 210 -2.72 17.65 13.57
CA ILE A 210 -1.82 16.68 14.23
C ILE A 210 -0.37 16.90 13.79
N CYS A 211 -0.16 17.10 12.49
CA CYS A 211 1.14 17.40 11.90
C CYS A 211 1.80 18.65 12.49
N HIS A 212 1.06 19.76 12.63
CA HIS A 212 1.59 20.99 13.24
C HIS A 212 2.00 20.79 14.71
N PHE A 213 1.18 20.07 15.50
CA PHE A 213 1.54 19.76 16.88
C PHE A 213 2.76 18.83 16.93
N ALA A 214 2.81 17.77 16.13
CA ALA A 214 3.94 16.85 16.07
C ALA A 214 5.25 17.59 15.71
N LEU A 215 5.20 18.51 14.74
CA LEU A 215 6.35 19.34 14.38
C LEU A 215 6.77 20.28 15.52
N ALA A 216 5.84 20.94 16.20
CA ALA A 216 6.18 21.83 17.31
C ALA A 216 6.97 21.10 18.41
N PHE A 217 6.57 19.87 18.75
CA PHE A 217 7.32 19.02 19.69
C PHE A 217 8.64 18.48 19.11
N ALA A 218 8.69 18.18 17.81
CA ALA A 218 9.92 17.75 17.16
C ALA A 218 10.98 18.88 17.13
N GLU A 219 10.57 20.14 16.99
CA GLU A 219 11.46 21.32 17.07
C GLU A 219 12.07 21.49 18.48
N LEU A 220 11.30 21.18 19.54
CA LEU A 220 11.86 21.14 20.90
C LEU A 220 13.01 20.12 20.99
N ALA A 221 12.81 18.95 20.39
CA ALA A 221 13.80 17.87 20.29
C ALA A 221 14.92 18.14 19.24
N GLY A 222 14.98 19.35 18.65
CA GLY A 222 16.04 19.77 17.73
C GLY A 222 15.85 19.34 16.27
N SER A 223 14.67 18.84 15.89
CA SER A 223 14.34 18.51 14.50
C SER A 223 13.84 19.76 13.77
N THR A 224 14.59 20.22 12.77
CA THR A 224 14.23 21.39 11.95
C THR A 224 13.63 21.00 10.58
N THR A 225 13.61 19.71 10.26
CA THR A 225 13.17 19.21 8.96
C THR A 225 11.65 19.11 8.87
N VAL A 226 11.05 19.88 7.97
CA VAL A 226 9.65 19.75 7.59
C VAL A 226 9.57 18.81 6.39
N PRO A 227 8.87 17.65 6.49
CA PRO A 227 8.77 16.74 5.35
C PRO A 227 8.02 17.36 4.17
N GLY A 228 8.51 17.11 2.95
CA GLY A 228 7.91 17.65 1.72
C GLY A 228 6.46 17.23 1.50
N TRP A 229 6.06 16.04 1.99
CA TRP A 229 4.68 15.56 1.89
C TRP A 229 3.68 16.39 2.69
N MET A 230 4.12 17.16 3.69
CA MET A 230 3.19 17.99 4.46
C MET A 230 2.61 19.13 3.63
N LYS A 231 3.30 19.57 2.57
CA LYS A 231 2.76 20.55 1.62
C LYS A 231 1.50 20.02 0.92
N THR A 232 1.50 18.76 0.52
CA THR A 232 0.32 18.11 -0.09
C THR A 232 -0.84 18.06 0.90
N VAL A 233 -0.60 17.75 2.17
CA VAL A 233 -1.62 17.78 3.22
C VAL A 233 -2.16 19.20 3.43
N CYS A 234 -1.31 20.23 3.36
CA CYS A 234 -1.75 21.62 3.38
C CYS A 234 -2.69 21.91 2.22
N ASP A 235 -2.30 21.56 0.99
CA ASP A 235 -3.10 21.81 -0.22
C ASP A 235 -4.45 21.08 -0.16
N ASP A 236 -4.44 19.80 0.23
CA ASP A 236 -5.66 18.99 0.38
C ASP A 236 -6.57 19.53 1.50
N SER A 237 -6.00 20.00 2.62
CA SER A 237 -6.78 20.62 3.71
C SER A 237 -7.37 21.98 3.31
N SER A 238 -6.67 22.76 2.49
CA SER A 238 -7.18 24.02 1.92
C SER A 238 -8.37 23.74 1.01
N ALA A 239 -8.24 22.74 0.13
CA ALA A 239 -9.32 22.31 -0.74
C ALA A 239 -10.53 21.79 0.05
N GLU A 240 -10.30 20.97 1.09
CA GLU A 240 -11.36 20.46 1.98
C GLU A 240 -12.05 21.58 2.75
N PHE A 241 -11.30 22.59 3.22
CA PHE A 241 -11.85 23.73 3.96
C PHE A 241 -12.66 24.69 3.08
N ILE A 242 -12.27 24.87 1.81
CA ILE A 242 -12.99 25.73 0.84
C ILE A 242 -14.20 24.99 0.24
N LYS A 243 -14.08 23.69 -0.05
CA LYS A 243 -15.15 22.89 -0.66
C LYS A 243 -16.19 22.46 0.39
N CYS A 244 -17.05 23.39 0.80
CA CYS A 244 -18.34 23.04 1.41
C CYS A 244 -19.37 22.56 0.37
N ASN A 245 -19.11 22.65 -0.94
CA ASN A 245 -20.01 22.20 -2.01
C ASN A 245 -19.24 21.54 -3.17
N GLY A 246 -19.40 20.22 -3.31
CA GLY A 246 -19.37 19.53 -4.61
C GLY A 246 -18.01 19.12 -5.18
N SER A 247 -17.97 17.85 -5.64
CA SER A 247 -17.03 17.29 -6.61
C SER A 247 -15.64 16.86 -6.10
N GLY A 248 -15.61 15.57 -5.71
CA GLY A 248 -14.49 14.64 -5.70
C GLY A 248 -15.06 13.21 -5.61
N ALA A 249 -14.52 12.23 -6.35
CA ALA A 249 -15.15 10.91 -6.55
C ALA A 249 -15.46 10.10 -5.26
N LEU A 250 -14.85 10.47 -4.11
CA LEU A 250 -15.07 9.85 -2.79
C LEU A 250 -15.69 10.79 -1.75
N SER A 251 -16.01 12.06 -2.10
CA SER A 251 -16.62 13.04 -1.17
C SER A 251 -18.09 12.75 -0.84
N HIS A 252 -18.61 11.59 -1.24
CA HIS A 252 -20.02 11.19 -1.13
C HIS A 252 -20.26 9.97 -0.26
N LEU A 253 -19.25 9.44 0.46
CA LEU A 253 -19.49 8.43 1.48
C LEU A 253 -20.40 9.03 2.55
N LYS A 254 -21.68 8.63 2.51
CA LYS A 254 -22.72 9.02 3.45
C LYS A 254 -23.00 7.86 4.37
N LYS A 255 -23.39 8.18 5.59
CA LYS A 255 -23.92 7.21 6.55
C LYS A 255 -25.10 6.42 5.95
N THR A 256 -24.90 5.15 5.63
CA THR A 256 -25.97 4.24 5.19
C THR A 256 -25.91 2.88 5.90
N ALA A 257 -27.03 2.14 5.89
CA ALA A 257 -27.07 0.81 6.48
C ALA A 257 -26.12 -0.17 5.78
N VAL A 258 -25.94 -0.02 4.46
CA VAL A 258 -25.03 -0.85 3.63
C VAL A 258 -23.58 -0.70 4.09
N MET A 259 -23.11 0.53 4.29
CA MET A 259 -21.76 0.78 4.79
C MET A 259 -21.53 0.14 6.16
N LEU A 260 -22.50 0.24 7.07
CA LEU A 260 -22.41 -0.38 8.39
C LEU A 260 -22.34 -1.92 8.30
N ILE A 261 -23.16 -2.52 7.43
CA ILE A 261 -23.16 -3.97 7.21
C ILE A 261 -21.82 -4.45 6.65
N ILE A 262 -21.21 -3.71 5.73
CA ILE A 262 -19.89 -4.04 5.17
C ILE A 262 -18.81 -3.97 6.27
N LEU A 263 -18.80 -2.89 7.05
CA LEU A 263 -17.85 -2.72 8.15
C LEU A 263 -18.02 -3.80 9.25
N GLN A 264 -19.25 -4.24 9.55
CA GLN A 264 -19.52 -5.33 10.48
C GLN A 264 -18.95 -6.68 10.01
N LYS A 265 -18.98 -6.94 8.71
CA LYS A 265 -18.40 -8.16 8.13
C LYS A 265 -16.89 -8.18 8.23
N MET A 266 -16.23 -7.03 8.05
CA MET A 266 -14.77 -6.93 8.21
C MET A 266 -14.28 -7.41 9.60
N VAL A 267 -15.14 -7.35 10.62
CA VAL A 267 -14.81 -7.77 11.99
C VAL A 267 -15.48 -9.09 12.40
N GLY A 268 -16.16 -9.79 11.47
CA GLY A 268 -16.79 -11.08 11.75
C GLY A 268 -17.92 -11.05 12.78
N THR A 269 -18.54 -9.89 13.02
CA THR A 269 -19.55 -9.72 14.10
C THR A 269 -20.98 -10.02 13.68
N GLN A 270 -21.24 -10.31 12.39
CA GLN A 270 -22.57 -10.67 11.92
C GLN A 270 -22.86 -12.16 12.20
N LYS A 271 -23.74 -12.44 13.18
CA LYS A 271 -24.14 -13.81 13.57
C LYS A 271 -25.53 -14.26 13.05
N GLY A 272 -26.15 -13.52 12.11
CA GLY A 272 -27.53 -13.76 11.65
C GLY A 272 -27.65 -14.32 10.22
N PRO A 273 -28.81 -14.92 9.84
CA PRO A 273 -29.05 -15.43 8.49
C PRO A 273 -28.93 -14.33 7.45
N ARG A 274 -28.29 -14.65 6.32
CA ARG A 274 -28.04 -13.79 5.15
C ARG A 274 -29.37 -13.39 4.47
N ARG A 275 -30.06 -12.37 4.99
CA ARG A 275 -31.16 -11.71 4.27
C ARG A 275 -30.67 -10.36 3.76
N TYR A 276 -30.15 -10.35 2.54
CA TYR A 276 -30.07 -9.11 1.78
C TYR A 276 -31.47 -8.77 1.26
N PRO A 277 -31.87 -7.50 1.24
CA PRO A 277 -33.05 -7.10 0.49
C PRO A 277 -32.84 -7.53 -0.97
N GLN A 278 -33.73 -8.38 -1.51
CA GLN A 278 -33.67 -8.84 -2.91
C GLN A 278 -33.82 -7.69 -3.93
N SER A 279 -34.09 -6.46 -3.48
CA SER A 279 -34.07 -5.26 -4.29
C SER A 279 -33.36 -4.12 -3.53
N GLU A 280 -32.02 -4.15 -3.51
CA GLU A 280 -31.29 -2.92 -3.17
C GLU A 280 -31.43 -1.94 -4.34
N GLY A 281 -31.90 -0.72 -4.06
CA GLY A 281 -31.98 0.33 -5.09
C GLY A 281 -30.59 0.66 -5.64
N ARG A 282 -30.51 1.19 -6.87
CA ARG A 282 -29.23 1.51 -7.56
C ARG A 282 -28.22 2.29 -6.71
N LEU A 283 -28.71 3.13 -5.80
CA LEU A 283 -27.87 3.91 -4.88
C LEU A 283 -27.14 3.05 -3.84
N ALA A 284 -27.81 2.03 -3.29
CA ALA A 284 -27.24 1.11 -2.31
C ALA A 284 -26.17 0.22 -2.95
N GLU A 285 -26.43 -0.26 -4.17
CA GLU A 285 -25.46 -1.04 -4.95
C GLU A 285 -24.24 -0.20 -5.33
N HIS A 286 -24.44 1.05 -5.79
CA HIS A 286 -23.33 1.96 -6.10
C HIS A 286 -22.46 2.26 -4.87
N GLN A 287 -23.06 2.47 -3.70
CA GLN A 287 -22.31 2.69 -2.46
C GLN A 287 -21.58 1.45 -1.99
N ARG A 288 -22.18 0.26 -2.13
CA ARG A 288 -21.52 -1.01 -1.83
C ARG A 288 -20.27 -1.18 -2.67
N GLN A 289 -20.36 -0.90 -3.97
CA GLN A 289 -19.22 -0.92 -4.88
C GLN A 289 -18.14 0.08 -4.45
N GLN A 290 -18.51 1.33 -4.14
CA GLN A 290 -17.56 2.33 -3.64
C GLN A 290 -16.83 1.88 -2.37
N VAL A 291 -17.54 1.32 -1.39
CA VAL A 291 -16.93 0.86 -0.13
C VAL A 291 -16.06 -0.37 -0.37
N ASN A 292 -16.50 -1.33 -1.18
CA ASN A 292 -15.71 -2.52 -1.51
C ASN A 292 -14.44 -2.17 -2.28
N THR A 293 -14.54 -1.28 -3.28
CA THR A 293 -13.38 -0.76 -4.01
C THR A 293 -12.41 -0.05 -3.09
N LEU A 294 -12.92 0.80 -2.20
CA LEU A 294 -12.10 1.47 -1.22
C LEU A 294 -11.41 0.46 -0.29
N LEU A 295 -12.13 -0.52 0.24
CA LEU A 295 -11.55 -1.54 1.10
C LEU A 295 -10.48 -2.38 0.38
N ARG A 296 -10.66 -2.75 -0.88
CA ARG A 296 -9.61 -3.42 -1.68
C ARG A 296 -8.35 -2.56 -1.77
N GLN A 297 -8.53 -1.30 -2.10
CA GLN A 297 -7.43 -0.35 -2.20
C GLN A 297 -6.71 -0.15 -0.86
N LEU A 298 -7.46 -0.06 0.25
CA LEU A 298 -6.93 0.19 1.59
C LEU A 298 -6.09 -0.93 2.21
N PHE A 299 -6.09 -2.12 1.61
CA PHE A 299 -5.26 -3.22 2.06
C PHE A 299 -4.14 -3.56 1.08
N ALA A 300 -4.12 -2.97 -0.12
CA ALA A 300 -2.90 -2.91 -0.91
C ALA A 300 -1.90 -2.02 -0.17
N SER A 301 -0.69 -2.52 0.07
CA SER A 301 0.37 -1.74 0.71
C SER A 301 0.80 -0.61 -0.24
N GLY A 302 0.66 0.64 0.19
CA GLY A 302 1.08 1.81 -0.61
C GLY A 302 -0.04 2.48 -1.40
N PHE A 303 -1.31 2.21 -1.07
CA PHE A 303 -2.41 2.91 -1.72
C PHE A 303 -2.36 4.41 -1.47
N ASN A 304 -2.30 5.14 -2.58
CA ASN A 304 -2.35 6.59 -2.63
C ASN A 304 -3.61 7.11 -1.91
N LYS A 305 -3.42 8.04 -0.95
CA LYS A 305 -4.48 8.57 -0.06
C LYS A 305 -5.18 7.52 0.82
N GLY A 306 -4.58 6.34 1.02
CA GLY A 306 -5.19 5.28 1.84
C GLY A 306 -5.43 5.72 3.28
N ALA A 307 -4.48 6.43 3.88
CA ALA A 307 -4.65 6.91 5.25
C ALA A 307 -5.77 7.98 5.38
N GLU A 308 -5.93 8.84 4.38
CA GLU A 308 -7.03 9.83 4.31
C GLU A 308 -8.39 9.11 4.24
N ASN A 309 -8.51 8.09 3.38
CA ASN A 309 -9.76 7.36 3.22
C ASN A 309 -10.14 6.52 4.45
N ILE A 310 -9.17 5.92 5.14
CA ILE A 310 -9.42 5.23 6.41
C ILE A 310 -9.88 6.21 7.48
N ALA A 311 -9.24 7.38 7.56
CA ALA A 311 -9.66 8.44 8.47
C ALA A 311 -11.11 8.90 8.18
N ARG A 312 -11.52 9.02 6.91
CA ARG A 312 -12.91 9.28 6.53
C ARG A 312 -13.87 8.20 7.03
N LEU A 313 -13.53 6.92 6.82
CA LEU A 313 -14.34 5.80 7.31
C LEU A 313 -14.48 5.81 8.84
N CYS A 314 -13.40 6.12 9.56
CA CYS A 314 -13.43 6.25 11.02
C CYS A 314 -14.37 7.37 11.49
N LEU A 315 -14.31 8.56 10.88
CA LEU A 315 -15.21 9.66 11.22
C LEU A 315 -16.67 9.33 10.90
N LEU A 316 -16.94 8.75 9.74
CA LEU A 316 -18.29 8.32 9.34
C LEU A 316 -18.87 7.27 10.29
N LEU A 317 -18.08 6.29 10.72
CA LEU A 317 -18.53 5.28 11.68
C LEU A 317 -18.99 5.89 13.01
N ARG A 318 -18.39 7.02 13.42
CA ARG A 318 -18.77 7.71 14.66
C ARG A 318 -20.14 8.39 14.59
N GLU A 319 -20.63 8.71 13.39
CA GLU A 319 -21.98 9.25 13.19
C GLU A 319 -23.08 8.21 13.49
N TYR A 320 -22.75 6.92 13.58
CA TYR A 320 -23.70 5.85 13.95
C TYR A 320 -23.93 5.84 15.47
N LYS A 321 -24.64 6.86 15.98
CA LYS A 321 -24.93 7.11 17.40
C LYS A 321 -25.64 5.96 18.15
N TYR A 322 -26.35 5.06 17.46
CA TYR A 322 -27.19 4.01 18.06
C TYR A 322 -26.58 2.61 18.02
N TYR A 323 -25.26 2.50 17.82
CA TYR A 323 -24.60 1.21 17.61
C TYR A 323 -23.93 0.65 18.88
N ARG A 324 -23.92 -0.68 19.04
CA ARG A 324 -23.34 -1.35 20.22
C ARG A 324 -21.88 -0.90 20.42
N PRO A 325 -21.50 -0.39 21.61
CA PRO A 325 -20.17 0.15 21.85
C PRO A 325 -19.03 -0.84 21.57
N SER A 326 -19.21 -2.12 21.90
CA SER A 326 -18.21 -3.17 21.67
C SER A 326 -17.91 -3.36 20.18
N THR A 327 -18.94 -3.55 19.36
CA THR A 327 -18.73 -3.76 17.92
C THR A 327 -18.23 -2.52 17.21
N ARG A 328 -18.61 -1.32 17.67
CA ARG A 328 -17.99 -0.07 17.19
C ARG A 328 -16.49 -0.05 17.46
N GLN A 329 -16.09 -0.48 18.65
CA GLN A 329 -14.67 -0.53 19.03
C GLN A 329 -13.90 -1.56 18.20
N ASP A 330 -14.49 -2.74 17.93
CA ASP A 330 -13.87 -3.76 17.08
C ASP A 330 -13.60 -3.24 15.66
N ILE A 331 -14.59 -2.55 15.06
CA ILE A 331 -14.45 -1.95 13.72
C ILE A 331 -13.39 -0.85 13.74
N LEU A 332 -13.40 0.03 14.75
CA LEU A 332 -12.40 1.09 14.89
C LEU A 332 -10.99 0.52 15.07
N SER A 333 -10.81 -0.53 15.87
CA SER A 333 -9.53 -1.22 16.04
C SER A 333 -9.03 -1.81 14.72
N ARG A 334 -9.91 -2.42 13.92
CA ARG A 334 -9.53 -2.96 12.61
C ARG A 334 -9.16 -1.86 11.61
N LEU A 335 -9.92 -0.78 11.56
CA LEU A 335 -9.59 0.38 10.73
C LEU A 335 -8.28 1.05 11.17
N ASP A 336 -8.01 1.09 12.47
CA ASP A 336 -6.75 1.61 13.01
C ASP A 336 -5.55 0.73 12.64
N GLU A 337 -5.70 -0.59 12.65
CA GLU A 337 -4.68 -1.52 12.17
C GLU A 337 -4.37 -1.27 10.68
N LEU A 338 -5.41 -1.16 9.85
CA LEU A 338 -5.27 -0.88 8.42
C LEU A 338 -4.63 0.49 8.17
N GLY A 339 -5.10 1.52 8.88
CA GLY A 339 -4.55 2.88 8.77
C GLY A 339 -3.09 2.91 9.19
N SER A 340 -2.75 2.12 10.21
CA SER A 340 -1.38 1.95 10.67
C SER A 340 -0.50 1.13 9.73
N GLN A 341 -1.03 0.44 8.72
CA GLN A 341 -0.25 -0.25 7.68
C GLN A 341 0.03 0.65 6.46
N GLN A 342 -0.75 1.71 6.28
CA GLN A 342 -0.58 2.65 5.18
C GLN A 342 0.67 3.53 5.39
N ASN A 343 1.59 3.47 4.43
CA ASN A 343 2.88 4.16 4.49
C ASN A 343 2.83 5.57 3.87
N LEU A 344 1.82 5.88 3.05
CA LEU A 344 1.79 7.09 2.23
C LEU A 344 0.53 7.93 2.48
N LEU A 345 0.74 9.22 2.78
CA LEU A 345 -0.27 10.28 2.64
C LEU A 345 -0.32 10.84 1.21
N GLN A 346 0.63 10.44 0.35
CA GLN A 346 0.83 10.98 -0.99
C GLN A 346 0.44 10.00 -2.10
N ALA A 347 0.14 10.62 -3.24
CA ALA A 347 0.32 10.03 -4.55
C ALA A 347 1.80 9.96 -4.85
N VAL A 348 2.35 8.75 -4.99
CA VAL A 348 3.53 8.61 -5.84
C VAL A 348 3.05 9.00 -7.24
N GLY A 349 3.66 10.04 -7.82
CA GLY A 349 3.27 10.59 -9.12
C GLY A 349 3.12 9.50 -10.17
N ASP A 350 2.09 9.63 -11.01
CA ASP A 350 1.75 8.77 -12.15
C ASP A 350 2.16 7.30 -12.03
N VAL A 351 1.89 6.67 -10.88
CA VAL A 351 1.39 5.30 -10.97
C VAL A 351 0.01 5.51 -11.55
N ILE A 352 -0.09 5.25 -12.86
CA ILE A 352 -1.35 5.17 -13.60
C ILE A 352 -2.35 4.62 -12.61
N THR A 353 -3.28 5.46 -12.16
CA THR A 353 -4.49 4.97 -11.55
C THR A 353 -5.11 4.19 -12.67
N SER A 354 -4.77 2.90 -12.77
CA SER A 354 -5.49 1.96 -13.58
C SER A 354 -6.90 2.09 -13.03
N SER A 355 -7.73 2.80 -13.80
CA SER A 355 -9.16 2.69 -13.70
C SER A 355 -9.45 1.20 -13.47
N PRO A 356 -10.37 0.81 -12.57
CA PRO A 356 -10.70 -0.60 -12.35
C PRO A 356 -11.40 -1.24 -13.57
N SER A 357 -11.20 -0.71 -14.76
CA SER A 357 -11.52 -1.36 -16.01
C SER A 357 -10.60 -2.57 -16.18
N ARG A 358 -11.13 -3.75 -15.82
CA ARG A 358 -10.69 -5.08 -16.24
C ARG A 358 -9.18 -5.27 -16.10
N LEU A 359 -8.75 -5.69 -14.91
CA LEU A 359 -7.42 -6.29 -14.71
C LEU A 359 -7.35 -7.59 -15.52
N SER A 360 -7.02 -7.44 -16.80
CA SER A 360 -6.56 -8.54 -17.63
C SER A 360 -5.11 -8.77 -17.23
N TYR A 361 -4.83 -9.85 -16.51
CA TYR A 361 -3.46 -10.31 -16.27
C TYR A 361 -2.80 -10.87 -17.55
N VAL A 362 -3.38 -10.59 -18.73
CA VAL A 362 -2.82 -10.97 -20.02
C VAL A 362 -1.46 -10.30 -20.14
N ILE A 363 -0.43 -11.12 -19.96
CA ILE A 363 0.94 -10.70 -20.21
C ILE A 363 1.06 -10.66 -21.74
N GLY A 364 0.96 -9.46 -22.32
CA GLY A 364 1.23 -9.24 -23.73
C GLY A 364 2.71 -9.48 -24.00
N PHE A 365 3.04 -10.58 -24.69
CA PHE A 365 4.39 -10.88 -25.11
C PHE A 365 4.56 -10.41 -26.56
N SER A 366 5.43 -9.42 -26.78
CA SER A 366 5.95 -9.09 -28.11
C SER A 366 7.01 -10.14 -28.47
N ASP A 367 6.68 -11.05 -29.38
CA ASP A 367 7.55 -12.15 -29.80
C ASP A 367 8.74 -11.71 -30.69
N ASP A 368 8.88 -10.40 -31.02
CA ASP A 368 9.69 -9.98 -32.16
C ASP A 368 11.11 -9.43 -31.84
N ASP A 369 11.46 -9.12 -30.60
CA ASP A 369 12.72 -8.40 -30.30
C ASP A 369 13.95 -9.31 -30.05
N ASP A 370 13.76 -10.54 -29.57
CA ASP A 370 14.88 -11.44 -29.21
C ASP A 370 15.40 -12.27 -30.40
N ASP A 371 14.60 -12.46 -31.46
CA ASP A 371 15.01 -13.23 -32.66
C ASP A 371 16.07 -12.47 -33.48
N PHE A 372 16.00 -11.13 -33.53
CA PHE A 372 16.97 -10.29 -34.24
C PHE A 372 18.40 -10.40 -33.68
N ASP A 373 18.55 -10.53 -32.35
CA ASP A 373 19.86 -10.61 -31.70
C ASP A 373 20.46 -12.02 -31.82
N LEU A 374 19.61 -13.06 -31.88
CA LEU A 374 20.01 -14.43 -32.21
C LEU A 374 20.43 -14.55 -33.68
N GLU A 375 19.69 -13.95 -34.61
CA GLU A 375 20.03 -13.91 -36.04
C GLU A 375 21.36 -13.19 -36.29
N LYS A 376 21.61 -12.10 -35.54
CA LYS A 376 22.88 -11.37 -35.56
C LYS A 376 24.04 -12.19 -34.99
N GLN A 377 23.84 -12.92 -33.88
CA GLN A 377 24.86 -13.83 -33.32
C GLN A 377 25.15 -15.04 -34.21
N LEU A 378 24.11 -15.59 -34.87
CA LEU A 378 24.26 -16.64 -35.86
C LEU A 378 24.94 -16.12 -37.15
N GLY A 379 24.74 -14.86 -37.52
CA GLY A 379 25.42 -14.22 -38.65
C GLY A 379 26.93 -14.02 -38.45
N TYR A 380 27.42 -13.95 -37.21
CA TYR A 380 28.86 -13.93 -36.90
C TYR A 380 29.51 -15.32 -37.01
N LEU A 381 28.72 -16.40 -36.90
CA LEU A 381 29.13 -17.78 -37.14
C LEU A 381 28.90 -18.05 -38.63
N ASN A 382 29.87 -17.76 -39.49
CA ASN A 382 29.77 -17.91 -40.96
C ASN A 382 29.21 -19.30 -41.40
N ILE A 383 27.89 -19.44 -41.52
CA ILE A 383 27.24 -20.66 -42.00
C ILE A 383 27.38 -20.68 -43.53
N HIS A 384 28.51 -21.19 -44.02
CA HIS A 384 28.63 -21.68 -45.39
C HIS A 384 28.32 -23.19 -45.39
N GLU A 385 27.77 -23.71 -46.48
CA GLU A 385 27.38 -25.12 -46.68
C GLU A 385 28.53 -26.16 -46.55
N ASN A 386 29.71 -25.74 -46.07
CA ASN A 386 30.87 -26.57 -45.72
C ASN A 386 31.31 -26.38 -44.25
N ALA A 387 30.39 -26.05 -43.33
CA ALA A 387 30.70 -25.82 -41.93
C ALA A 387 31.27 -27.06 -41.22
N SER A 388 32.25 -26.85 -40.34
CA SER A 388 32.85 -27.90 -39.51
C SER A 388 31.81 -28.46 -38.54
N PRO A 389 31.84 -29.76 -38.18
CA PRO A 389 30.96 -30.35 -37.16
C PRO A 389 30.98 -29.59 -35.81
N VAL A 390 32.05 -28.84 -35.55
CA VAL A 390 32.25 -28.03 -34.34
C VAL A 390 31.38 -26.76 -34.32
N ASP A 391 31.04 -26.21 -35.50
CA ASP A 391 30.23 -24.99 -35.65
C ASP A 391 28.74 -25.28 -35.41
N ASP A 392 28.23 -26.43 -35.88
CA ASP A 392 26.86 -26.90 -35.64
C ASP A 392 26.58 -27.13 -34.14
N GLU A 393 27.57 -27.62 -33.39
CA GLU A 393 27.48 -27.85 -31.95
C GLU A 393 27.39 -26.53 -31.17
N LEU A 394 28.23 -25.54 -31.51
CA LEU A 394 28.23 -24.23 -30.88
C LEU A 394 26.90 -23.50 -31.12
N VAL A 395 26.34 -23.62 -32.32
CA VAL A 395 25.01 -23.11 -32.66
C VAL A 395 23.93 -23.76 -31.79
N THR A 396 23.97 -25.09 -31.63
CA THR A 396 22.99 -25.83 -30.82
C THR A 396 23.05 -25.44 -29.34
N ILE A 397 24.26 -25.27 -28.80
CA ILE A 397 24.48 -24.84 -27.41
C ILE A 397 24.05 -23.38 -27.21
N ALA A 398 24.34 -22.51 -28.17
CA ALA A 398 23.90 -21.12 -28.14
C ALA A 398 22.36 -21.02 -28.15
N ARG A 399 21.68 -21.81 -28.99
CA ARG A 399 20.22 -21.92 -29.03
C ARG A 399 19.65 -22.43 -27.70
N LEU A 400 20.25 -23.46 -27.10
CA LEU A 400 19.84 -23.96 -25.77
C LEU A 400 19.97 -22.86 -24.71
N ARG A 401 21.10 -22.15 -24.66
CA ARG A 401 21.33 -21.05 -23.71
C ARG A 401 20.34 -19.90 -23.91
N ALA A 402 20.03 -19.54 -25.15
CA ALA A 402 19.05 -18.51 -25.48
C ALA A 402 17.66 -18.92 -24.99
N ARG A 403 17.23 -20.16 -25.28
CA ARG A 403 15.93 -20.71 -24.82
C ARG A 403 15.82 -20.72 -23.29
N LEU A 404 16.84 -21.21 -22.59
CA LEU A 404 16.89 -21.19 -21.12
C LEU A 404 16.82 -19.76 -20.56
N SER A 405 17.53 -18.81 -21.18
CA SER A 405 17.54 -17.41 -20.73
C SER A 405 16.19 -16.73 -20.94
N ARG A 406 15.52 -17.01 -22.07
CA ARG A 406 14.16 -16.54 -22.36
C ARG A 406 13.18 -17.08 -21.32
N GLN A 407 13.24 -18.38 -21.02
CA GLN A 407 12.35 -18.98 -20.03
C GLN A 407 12.60 -18.48 -18.60
N ILE A 408 13.85 -18.20 -18.22
CA ILE A 408 14.16 -17.55 -16.93
C ILE A 408 13.45 -16.19 -16.83
N LYS A 409 13.61 -15.31 -17.82
CA LYS A 409 12.95 -13.99 -17.83
C LYS A 409 11.42 -14.10 -17.78
N LEU A 410 10.85 -15.11 -18.45
CA LEU A 410 9.40 -15.35 -18.46
C LEU A 410 8.89 -15.80 -17.09
N LEU A 411 9.56 -16.76 -16.45
CA LEU A 411 9.17 -17.22 -15.12
C LEU A 411 9.36 -16.16 -14.03
N GLU A 412 10.38 -15.29 -14.11
CA GLU A 412 10.55 -14.16 -13.18
C GLU A 412 9.39 -13.15 -13.26
N LYS A 413 8.93 -12.84 -14.48
CA LYS A 413 7.75 -12.00 -14.69
C LYS A 413 6.49 -12.65 -14.11
N LEU A 414 6.29 -13.94 -14.39
CA LEU A 414 5.15 -14.71 -13.86
C LEU A 414 5.18 -14.80 -12.33
N GLU A 415 6.34 -15.01 -11.70
CA GLU A 415 6.50 -15.02 -10.24
C GLU A 415 6.01 -13.71 -9.62
N THR A 416 6.39 -12.58 -10.24
CA THR A 416 6.00 -11.24 -9.78
C THR A 416 4.48 -11.05 -9.87
N VAL A 417 3.89 -11.36 -11.03
CA VAL A 417 2.44 -11.22 -11.27
C VAL A 417 1.64 -12.18 -10.37
N ALA A 418 2.10 -13.42 -10.19
CA ALA A 418 1.46 -14.41 -9.34
C ALA A 418 1.51 -14.02 -7.86
N THR A 419 2.62 -13.43 -7.39
CA THR A 419 2.74 -12.93 -6.01
C THR A 419 1.78 -11.78 -5.75
N GLU A 420 1.62 -10.88 -6.71
CA GLU A 420 0.64 -9.79 -6.64
C GLU A 420 -0.79 -10.34 -6.61
N ALA A 421 -1.14 -11.23 -7.54
CA ALA A 421 -2.46 -11.86 -7.60
C ALA A 421 -2.80 -12.62 -6.30
N LEU A 422 -1.83 -13.37 -5.75
CA LEU A 422 -2.01 -14.09 -4.49
C LEU A 422 -2.27 -13.13 -3.32
N SER A 423 -1.56 -12.00 -3.28
CA SER A 423 -1.80 -10.96 -2.28
C SER A 423 -3.20 -10.37 -2.39
N GLN A 424 -3.71 -10.16 -3.61
CA GLN A 424 -5.06 -9.66 -3.87
C GLN A 424 -6.16 -10.69 -3.52
N VAL A 425 -5.90 -11.97 -3.77
CA VAL A 425 -6.77 -13.10 -3.39
C VAL A 425 -6.85 -13.22 -1.86
N GLN A 426 -5.70 -13.26 -1.16
CA GLN A 426 -5.64 -13.29 0.30
C GLN A 426 -6.33 -12.10 0.92
N LEU A 427 -6.18 -10.93 0.30
CA LEU A 427 -6.90 -9.74 0.70
C LEU A 427 -8.42 -9.92 0.56
N SER A 428 -8.89 -10.37 -0.60
CA SER A 428 -10.32 -10.60 -0.84
C SER A 428 -10.92 -11.58 0.16
N ILE A 429 -10.17 -12.62 0.55
CA ILE A 429 -10.51 -13.55 1.63
C ILE A 429 -10.60 -12.81 2.99
N LYS A 430 -9.56 -12.06 3.37
CA LYS A 430 -9.51 -11.31 4.65
C LYS A 430 -10.63 -10.30 4.79
N LEU A 431 -11.02 -9.67 3.70
CA LEU A 431 -12.09 -8.69 3.65
C LEU A 431 -13.49 -9.31 3.66
N GLN A 432 -13.60 -10.63 3.53
CA GLN A 432 -14.86 -11.32 3.27
C GLN A 432 -15.65 -10.60 2.18
N ILE A 433 -14.97 -10.10 1.13
CA ILE A 433 -15.62 -9.31 0.08
C ILE A 433 -16.78 -10.16 -0.43
N THR A 434 -17.97 -9.63 -0.20
CA THR A 434 -19.21 -10.36 -0.35
C THR A 434 -19.23 -11.06 -1.69
N ILE A 435 -19.55 -12.35 -1.63
CA ILE A 435 -19.62 -13.42 -2.64
C ILE A 435 -20.36 -13.05 -3.97
N LEU A 436 -20.85 -11.81 -4.11
CA LEU A 436 -21.75 -11.35 -5.18
C LEU A 436 -21.41 -9.95 -5.75
N SER A 437 -20.14 -9.51 -5.78
CA SER A 437 -19.78 -8.32 -6.57
C SER A 437 -19.32 -8.73 -7.98
N PRO A 438 -19.60 -7.94 -9.04
CA PRO A 438 -19.07 -8.16 -10.40
C PRO A 438 -17.55 -8.36 -10.39
N ASP A 439 -16.87 -7.68 -9.48
CA ASP A 439 -15.44 -7.75 -9.31
C ASP A 439 -14.93 -9.08 -8.71
N ARG A 440 -15.81 -10.00 -8.26
CA ARG A 440 -15.46 -11.39 -7.92
C ARG A 440 -15.28 -12.21 -9.19
N ILE A 441 -16.15 -11.99 -10.18
CA ILE A 441 -16.10 -12.67 -11.48
C ILE A 441 -14.84 -12.21 -12.21
N ASP A 442 -14.57 -10.90 -12.23
CA ASP A 442 -13.34 -10.37 -12.86
C ASP A 442 -12.06 -10.90 -12.18
N LEU A 443 -12.03 -10.98 -10.84
CA LEU A 443 -10.89 -11.56 -10.12
C LEU A 443 -10.77 -13.07 -10.39
N SER A 444 -11.90 -13.79 -10.47
CA SER A 444 -11.93 -15.23 -10.80
C SER A 444 -11.36 -15.48 -12.19
N ASN A 445 -11.85 -14.75 -13.19
CA ASN A 445 -11.39 -14.82 -14.57
C ASN A 445 -9.90 -14.50 -14.66
N GLY A 446 -9.47 -13.43 -13.97
CA GLY A 446 -8.07 -13.05 -13.94
C GLY A 446 -7.15 -14.09 -13.31
N VAL A 447 -7.56 -14.73 -12.21
CA VAL A 447 -6.82 -15.83 -11.58
C VAL A 447 -6.83 -17.07 -12.48
N ALA A 448 -7.95 -17.41 -13.10
CA ALA A 448 -8.06 -18.56 -14.01
C ALA A 448 -7.10 -18.43 -15.21
N GLU A 449 -7.09 -17.27 -15.87
CA GLU A 449 -6.18 -17.00 -16.99
C GLU A 449 -4.71 -17.00 -16.55
N LEU A 450 -4.40 -16.39 -15.40
CA LEU A 450 -3.03 -16.40 -14.87
C LEU A 450 -2.55 -17.83 -14.57
N VAL A 451 -3.39 -18.67 -13.97
CA VAL A 451 -3.03 -20.07 -13.67
C VAL A 451 -2.84 -20.87 -14.96
N LYS A 452 -3.65 -20.64 -16.02
CA LYS A 452 -3.43 -21.25 -17.34
C LYS A 452 -2.07 -20.87 -17.92
N ASP A 453 -1.75 -19.58 -17.94
CA ASP A 453 -0.48 -19.08 -18.46
C ASP A 453 0.70 -19.65 -17.67
N MET A 454 0.60 -19.68 -16.33
CA MET A 454 1.59 -20.30 -15.47
C MET A 454 1.78 -21.77 -15.80
N TYR A 455 0.69 -22.54 -15.99
CA TYR A 455 0.77 -23.96 -16.31
C TYR A 455 1.45 -24.20 -17.67
N ARG A 456 1.09 -23.44 -18.71
CA ARG A 456 1.73 -23.53 -20.04
C ARG A 456 3.23 -23.29 -19.97
N HIS A 457 3.66 -22.21 -19.31
CA HIS A 457 5.08 -21.88 -19.23
C HIS A 457 5.88 -22.80 -18.29
N LEU A 458 5.24 -23.33 -17.25
CA LEU A 458 5.83 -24.40 -16.44
C LEU A 458 6.04 -25.69 -17.26
N ASP A 459 5.14 -26.02 -18.18
CA ASP A 459 5.28 -27.18 -19.08
C ASP A 459 6.45 -26.99 -20.04
N GLU A 460 6.55 -25.82 -20.66
CA GLU A 460 7.67 -25.46 -21.53
C GLU A 460 9.01 -25.50 -20.78
N ALA A 461 9.08 -24.90 -19.59
CA ALA A 461 10.28 -24.90 -18.77
C ALA A 461 10.67 -26.31 -18.32
N THR A 462 9.69 -27.13 -17.90
CA THR A 462 9.91 -28.53 -17.53
C THR A 462 10.46 -29.32 -18.72
N GLY A 463 9.87 -29.16 -19.91
CA GLY A 463 10.36 -29.78 -21.14
C GLY A 463 11.81 -29.42 -21.47
N GLN A 464 12.17 -28.13 -21.34
CA GLN A 464 13.55 -27.68 -21.58
C GLN A 464 14.55 -28.22 -20.55
N ILE A 465 14.17 -28.29 -19.28
CA ILE A 465 15.00 -28.88 -18.22
C ILE A 465 15.22 -30.38 -18.49
N MET A 466 14.17 -31.10 -18.92
CA MET A 466 14.24 -32.52 -19.24
C MET A 466 15.07 -32.81 -20.50
N ALA A 467 15.04 -31.93 -21.49
CA ALA A 467 15.80 -32.07 -22.72
C ALA A 467 17.30 -31.78 -22.53
N ALA A 468 17.66 -30.86 -21.63
CA ALA A 468 19.03 -30.41 -21.40
C ALA A 468 20.05 -31.56 -21.22
N PRO A 469 19.84 -32.57 -20.35
CA PRO A 469 20.81 -33.67 -20.22
C PRO A 469 20.98 -34.50 -21.50
N SER A 470 19.92 -34.69 -22.30
CA SER A 470 20.00 -35.44 -23.57
C SER A 470 20.75 -34.66 -24.64
N ILE A 471 20.46 -33.35 -24.76
CA ILE A 471 21.16 -32.43 -25.67
C ILE A 471 22.65 -32.37 -25.33
N LEU A 472 23.00 -32.30 -24.03
CA LEU A 472 24.39 -32.27 -23.59
C LEU A 472 25.09 -33.63 -23.73
N ALA A 473 24.38 -34.76 -23.60
CA ALA A 473 24.95 -36.09 -23.79
C ALA A 473 25.19 -36.43 -25.27
N GLY A 474 24.58 -35.69 -26.21
CA GLY A 474 24.57 -36.02 -27.65
C GLY A 474 23.77 -37.29 -27.95
N LYS A 475 22.72 -37.56 -27.15
CA LYS A 475 21.78 -38.68 -27.35
C LYS A 475 20.47 -38.17 -27.96
N GLU A 476 19.71 -39.05 -28.62
CA GLU A 476 18.36 -38.71 -29.10
C GLU A 476 17.51 -38.16 -27.94
N GLY A 477 17.08 -36.90 -28.06
CA GLY A 477 16.19 -36.25 -27.11
C GLY A 477 14.79 -36.87 -27.10
N LEU A 478 14.02 -36.56 -26.05
CA LEU A 478 12.63 -37.00 -25.89
C LEU A 478 11.67 -36.41 -26.95
N VAL A 479 12.08 -35.38 -27.71
CA VAL A 479 11.26 -34.66 -28.70
C VAL A 479 11.86 -34.82 -30.10
N ARG A 480 11.09 -35.38 -31.06
CA ARG A 480 11.54 -35.76 -32.42
C ARG A 480 12.06 -34.62 -33.32
N TYR A 481 12.03 -33.36 -32.89
CA TYR A 481 12.42 -32.19 -33.69
C TYR A 481 13.56 -31.36 -33.06
N GLU A 482 14.24 -31.86 -32.03
CA GLU A 482 15.41 -31.18 -31.47
C GLU A 482 16.62 -31.34 -32.40
N GLU A 483 17.17 -30.22 -32.89
CA GLU A 483 18.45 -30.20 -33.61
C GLU A 483 19.57 -30.69 -32.70
N GLN A 484 20.35 -31.66 -33.17
CA GLN A 484 21.31 -32.39 -32.35
C GLN A 484 22.76 -32.03 -32.68
N PRO A 485 23.64 -31.95 -31.66
CA PRO A 485 25.07 -31.95 -31.92
C PRO A 485 25.49 -33.32 -32.49
N ARG A 486 26.27 -33.32 -33.58
CA ARG A 486 26.71 -34.54 -34.29
C ARG A 486 27.71 -35.39 -33.50
N ARG A 487 28.28 -34.89 -32.39
CA ARG A 487 29.15 -35.62 -31.44
C ARG A 487 28.80 -35.26 -29.99
N SER A 488 29.20 -36.14 -29.07
CA SER A 488 29.05 -35.89 -27.62
C SER A 488 29.94 -34.73 -27.18
N LEU A 489 29.36 -33.79 -26.42
CA LEU A 489 30.06 -32.65 -25.81
C LEU A 489 31.26 -33.07 -24.95
N ALA A 490 31.28 -34.30 -24.43
CA ALA A 490 32.36 -34.85 -23.62
C ALA A 490 33.72 -34.92 -24.34
N GLN A 491 33.74 -34.83 -25.67
CA GLN A 491 34.96 -34.90 -26.47
C GLN A 491 35.62 -33.53 -26.70
N ARG A 492 35.04 -32.44 -26.18
CA ARG A 492 35.54 -31.08 -26.40
C ARG A 492 36.47 -30.60 -25.28
N PRO A 493 37.52 -29.81 -25.60
CA PRO A 493 38.40 -29.23 -24.59
C PRO A 493 37.71 -28.19 -23.69
N ASP A 494 36.63 -27.56 -24.16
CA ASP A 494 35.82 -26.57 -23.45
C ASP A 494 34.54 -27.15 -22.81
N ALA A 495 34.37 -28.47 -22.86
CA ALA A 495 33.16 -29.18 -22.40
C ALA A 495 32.75 -28.81 -20.97
N ARG A 496 33.72 -28.70 -20.06
CA ARG A 496 33.50 -28.34 -18.65
C ARG A 496 32.89 -26.95 -18.52
N ALA A 497 33.49 -25.95 -19.17
CA ALA A 497 33.00 -24.57 -19.13
C ALA A 497 31.61 -24.44 -19.76
N ILE A 498 31.35 -25.21 -20.82
CA ILE A 498 30.04 -25.27 -21.45
C ILE A 498 29.01 -25.88 -20.48
N MET A 499 29.34 -27.02 -19.88
CA MET A 499 28.45 -27.75 -18.98
C MET A 499 28.17 -26.96 -17.70
N ASP A 500 29.18 -26.39 -17.06
CA ASP A 500 29.00 -25.53 -15.87
C ASP A 500 28.06 -24.36 -16.16
N SER A 501 28.21 -23.74 -17.34
CA SER A 501 27.33 -22.64 -17.76
C SER A 501 25.88 -23.06 -18.01
N VAL A 502 25.65 -24.23 -18.61
CA VAL A 502 24.29 -24.74 -18.85
C VAL A 502 23.65 -25.26 -17.57
N VAL A 503 24.39 -26.00 -16.74
CA VAL A 503 23.94 -26.48 -15.43
C VAL A 503 23.51 -25.30 -14.54
N LEU A 504 24.28 -24.22 -14.50
CA LEU A 504 23.90 -23.01 -13.75
C LEU A 504 22.57 -22.42 -14.24
N LYS A 505 22.36 -22.33 -15.56
CA LYS A 505 21.10 -21.81 -16.12
C LYS A 505 19.93 -22.75 -15.84
N VAL A 506 20.13 -24.07 -15.94
CA VAL A 506 19.10 -25.06 -15.62
C VAL A 506 18.77 -25.02 -14.11
N GLU A 507 19.77 -24.84 -13.25
CA GLU A 507 19.56 -24.69 -11.80
C GLU A 507 18.70 -23.46 -11.47
N ILE A 508 19.02 -22.31 -12.07
CA ILE A 508 18.23 -21.08 -11.91
C ILE A 508 16.79 -21.31 -12.41
N LEU A 509 16.64 -21.90 -13.60
CA LEU A 509 15.33 -22.17 -14.19
C LEU A 509 14.51 -23.16 -13.35
N ALA A 510 15.12 -24.22 -12.83
CA ALA A 510 14.49 -25.21 -11.98
C ALA A 510 14.02 -24.58 -10.65
N ASN A 511 14.86 -23.76 -10.01
CA ASN A 511 14.49 -23.04 -8.80
C ASN A 511 13.31 -22.09 -9.02
N LEU A 512 13.31 -21.34 -10.13
CA LEU A 512 12.18 -20.48 -10.51
C LEU A 512 10.92 -21.30 -10.81
N ALA A 513 11.04 -22.42 -11.53
CA ALA A 513 9.94 -23.31 -11.80
C ALA A 513 9.32 -23.88 -10.50
N PHE A 514 10.13 -24.28 -9.52
CA PHE A 514 9.63 -24.71 -8.20
C PHE A 514 8.88 -23.60 -7.46
N ARG A 515 9.38 -22.36 -7.49
CA ARG A 515 8.66 -21.22 -6.88
C ARG A 515 7.33 -20.95 -7.58
N CYS A 516 7.32 -20.95 -8.91
CA CYS A 516 6.10 -20.77 -9.70
C CYS A 516 5.11 -21.92 -9.48
N LEU A 517 5.56 -23.18 -9.33
CA LEU A 517 4.71 -24.32 -8.95
C LEU A 517 4.04 -24.08 -7.59
N LEU A 518 4.80 -23.64 -6.58
CA LEU A 518 4.26 -23.31 -5.25
C LEU A 518 3.24 -22.16 -5.32
N LEU A 519 3.55 -21.08 -6.03
CA LEU A 519 2.64 -19.95 -6.21
C LEU A 519 1.37 -20.35 -6.95
N CYS A 520 1.48 -21.13 -8.02
CA CYS A 520 0.36 -21.68 -8.77
C CYS A 520 -0.55 -22.54 -7.89
N SER A 521 0.04 -23.44 -7.08
CA SER A 521 -0.72 -24.26 -6.13
C SER A 521 -1.44 -23.42 -5.06
N GLY A 522 -0.80 -22.36 -4.58
CA GLY A 522 -1.39 -21.42 -3.62
C GLY A 522 -2.56 -20.64 -4.22
N LEU A 523 -2.43 -20.16 -5.47
CA LEU A 523 -3.50 -19.50 -6.21
C LEU A 523 -4.67 -20.44 -6.47
N LEU A 524 -4.41 -21.67 -6.90
CA LEU A 524 -5.44 -22.70 -7.10
C LEU A 524 -6.19 -23.01 -5.79
N ALA A 525 -5.47 -23.24 -4.69
CA ALA A 525 -6.09 -23.56 -3.41
C ALA A 525 -6.95 -22.40 -2.87
N GLN A 526 -6.42 -21.18 -2.88
CA GLN A 526 -7.14 -20.00 -2.39
C GLN A 526 -8.27 -19.58 -3.34
N GLY A 527 -8.08 -19.72 -4.65
CA GLY A 527 -9.12 -19.56 -5.65
C GLY A 527 -10.27 -20.53 -5.38
N ARG A 528 -10.01 -21.83 -5.22
CA ARG A 528 -11.04 -22.82 -4.88
C ARG A 528 -11.81 -22.49 -3.60
N ILE A 529 -11.13 -21.93 -2.59
CA ILE A 529 -11.79 -21.45 -1.34
C ILE A 529 -12.69 -20.25 -1.60
N LEU A 530 -12.24 -19.26 -2.39
CA LEU A 530 -13.03 -18.07 -2.74
C LEU A 530 -14.20 -18.38 -3.67
N PHE A 531 -14.03 -19.38 -4.54
CA PHE A 531 -14.94 -19.64 -5.65
C PHE A 531 -15.80 -20.90 -5.47
N SER A 532 -15.72 -21.55 -4.30
CA SER A 532 -16.49 -22.77 -3.95
C SER A 532 -17.98 -22.72 -4.36
N PRO A 533 -18.52 -23.82 -4.92
CA PRO A 533 -19.77 -23.83 -5.67
C PRO A 533 -20.91 -23.58 -4.70
N SER A 534 -21.48 -22.39 -4.74
CA SER A 534 -22.73 -22.18 -4.01
C SER A 534 -23.83 -21.50 -4.78
N GLN A 535 -23.65 -20.68 -5.83
CA GLN A 535 -24.83 -19.96 -6.38
C GLN A 535 -24.90 -19.62 -7.88
N ASP A 536 -23.96 -20.00 -8.76
CA ASP A 536 -24.20 -19.83 -10.21
C ASP A 536 -23.59 -20.98 -11.02
N PRO A 537 -24.39 -21.83 -11.71
CA PRO A 537 -23.92 -22.99 -12.46
C PRO A 537 -23.33 -22.64 -13.85
N ASN A 538 -23.15 -21.36 -14.18
CA ASN A 538 -22.83 -20.89 -15.53
C ASN A 538 -21.51 -20.07 -15.61
N ASP A 539 -20.57 -20.32 -14.69
CA ASP A 539 -19.31 -19.57 -14.58
C ASP A 539 -18.16 -20.33 -15.28
N ASP A 540 -17.89 -20.02 -16.55
CA ASP A 540 -16.84 -20.66 -17.38
C ASP A 540 -15.45 -20.63 -16.74
N ALA A 541 -15.18 -19.65 -15.87
CA ALA A 541 -13.90 -19.56 -15.14
C ALA A 541 -13.77 -20.58 -14.01
N MET A 542 -14.90 -21.09 -13.48
CA MET A 542 -14.90 -22.18 -12.52
C MET A 542 -14.52 -23.49 -13.19
N GLU A 543 -15.17 -23.85 -14.30
CA GLU A 543 -14.82 -25.05 -15.08
C GLU A 543 -13.32 -25.02 -15.43
N SER A 544 -12.85 -23.86 -15.90
CA SER A 544 -11.44 -23.61 -16.16
C SER A 544 -10.48 -23.76 -14.96
N LEU A 545 -10.87 -23.49 -13.71
CA LEU A 545 -10.00 -23.62 -12.53
C LEU A 545 -10.00 -25.05 -11.97
N PHE A 546 -11.09 -25.80 -12.21
CA PHE A 546 -11.26 -27.18 -11.78
C PHE A 546 -10.73 -28.19 -12.81
N ASP A 547 -10.64 -27.80 -14.09
CA ASP A 547 -10.08 -28.61 -15.18
C ASP A 547 -8.55 -28.61 -15.24
N ILE A 548 -7.87 -27.73 -14.49
CA ILE A 548 -6.41 -27.67 -14.47
C ILE A 548 -5.88 -28.94 -13.79
N PRO A 549 -5.10 -29.79 -14.50
CA PRO A 549 -4.71 -31.09 -13.99
C PRO A 549 -3.85 -30.96 -12.73
N ASN A 550 -4.14 -31.78 -11.70
CA ASN A 550 -3.40 -31.79 -10.43
C ASN A 550 -1.99 -32.45 -10.54
N HIS A 551 -1.41 -32.59 -11.74
CA HIS A 551 -0.12 -33.25 -11.99
C HIS A 551 1.11 -32.38 -11.64
N LEU A 552 0.98 -31.43 -10.73
CA LEU A 552 2.09 -30.57 -10.30
C LEU A 552 3.18 -31.37 -9.56
N GLU A 553 2.80 -32.45 -8.86
CA GLU A 553 3.72 -33.37 -8.21
C GLU A 553 4.60 -34.10 -9.24
N ASP A 554 4.02 -34.59 -10.34
CA ASP A 554 4.73 -35.27 -11.43
C ASP A 554 5.76 -34.35 -12.11
N LYS A 555 5.42 -33.06 -12.27
CA LYS A 555 6.35 -32.03 -12.80
C LYS A 555 7.52 -31.79 -11.86
N SER A 556 7.24 -31.69 -10.55
CA SER A 556 8.29 -31.50 -9.54
C SER A 556 9.29 -32.66 -9.50
N ALA A 557 8.78 -33.90 -9.62
CA ALA A 557 9.59 -35.11 -9.69
C ALA A 557 10.43 -35.16 -10.98
N SER A 558 9.83 -34.75 -12.11
CA SER A 558 10.51 -34.72 -13.41
C SER A 558 11.65 -33.69 -13.44
N ILE A 559 11.42 -32.47 -12.96
CA ILE A 559 12.46 -31.42 -12.85
C ILE A 559 13.61 -31.93 -11.98
N LYS A 560 13.30 -32.52 -10.83
CA LYS A 560 14.31 -33.05 -9.91
C LYS A 560 15.13 -34.17 -10.56
N SER A 561 14.47 -35.16 -11.15
CA SER A 561 15.15 -36.29 -11.81
C SER A 561 16.06 -35.84 -12.96
N SER A 562 15.66 -34.82 -13.72
CA SER A 562 16.48 -34.28 -14.82
C SER A 562 17.65 -33.44 -14.34
N PHE A 563 17.48 -32.72 -13.22
CA PHE A 563 18.59 -32.03 -12.58
C PHE A 563 19.62 -33.02 -12.01
N ASP A 564 19.17 -34.08 -11.34
CA ASP A 564 20.05 -35.15 -10.84
C ASP A 564 20.83 -35.80 -11.99
N ALA A 565 20.18 -36.04 -13.14
CA ALA A 565 20.85 -36.55 -14.34
C ALA A 565 21.91 -35.58 -14.90
N LEU A 566 21.67 -34.26 -14.85
CA LEU A 566 22.66 -33.25 -15.26
C LEU A 566 23.85 -33.18 -14.32
N VAL A 567 23.64 -33.31 -13.01
CA VAL A 567 24.72 -33.36 -12.01
C VAL A 567 25.59 -34.60 -12.24
N ILE A 568 24.97 -35.76 -12.47
CA ILE A 568 25.69 -37.00 -12.80
C ILE A 568 26.51 -36.85 -14.09
N LEU A 569 25.95 -36.24 -15.14
CA LEU A 569 26.67 -35.98 -16.39
C LEU A 569 27.89 -35.06 -16.17
N ARG A 570 27.75 -34.05 -15.30
CA ARG A 570 28.84 -33.14 -14.92
C ARG A 570 29.95 -33.86 -14.14
N GLU A 571 29.60 -34.73 -13.19
CA GLU A 571 30.55 -35.53 -12.41
C GLU A 571 31.30 -36.56 -13.28
N GLN A 572 30.62 -37.14 -14.28
CA GLN A 572 31.22 -38.07 -15.24
C GLN A 572 32.28 -37.41 -16.14
N LEU A 573 32.17 -36.11 -16.40
CA LEU A 573 33.19 -35.33 -17.12
C LEU A 573 34.49 -35.17 -16.33
N ASP A 574 34.45 -35.24 -15.01
CA ASP A 574 35.65 -35.21 -14.15
C ASP A 574 36.39 -36.57 -14.10
N HIS A 575 35.79 -37.65 -14.59
CA HIS A 575 36.29 -39.04 -14.49
C HIS A 575 36.31 -39.75 -15.86
N SER A 576 37.08 -39.21 -16.81
CA SER A 576 37.10 -39.62 -18.23
C SER A 576 37.36 -41.11 -18.51
N ASP A 577 37.89 -41.87 -17.54
CA ASP A 577 38.28 -43.27 -17.72
C ASP A 577 37.11 -44.28 -17.63
N GLN A 578 35.87 -43.81 -17.39
CA GLN A 578 34.66 -44.66 -17.36
C GLN A 578 33.49 -44.12 -18.21
N LEU A 579 33.78 -43.56 -19.39
CA LEU A 579 32.75 -42.94 -20.23
C LEU A 579 31.69 -43.93 -20.76
N PHE A 580 30.42 -43.61 -20.44
CA PHE A 580 29.15 -44.11 -21.00
C PHE A 580 28.77 -45.59 -20.80
N LYS A 581 28.52 -46.00 -19.55
CA LYS A 581 27.48 -47.01 -19.24
C LYS A 581 26.38 -46.39 -18.39
N VAL A 582 25.58 -45.50 -18.97
CA VAL A 582 24.25 -45.23 -18.42
C VAL A 582 23.35 -46.36 -18.92
N GLU A 583 23.21 -47.42 -18.13
CA GLU A 583 22.10 -48.36 -18.29
C GLU A 583 20.80 -47.57 -18.08
N ASN A 584 19.98 -47.48 -19.13
CA ASN A 584 18.63 -46.94 -19.08
C ASN A 584 17.77 -47.82 -18.17
N HIS A 585 17.80 -47.58 -16.86
CA HIS A 585 16.81 -48.10 -15.92
C HIS A 585 15.79 -47.04 -15.57
N THR A 586 15.02 -46.62 -16.58
CA THR A 586 13.63 -46.17 -16.42
C THR A 586 12.98 -46.05 -17.82
N LYS A 587 12.68 -47.19 -18.44
CA LYS A 587 11.40 -47.28 -19.15
C LYS A 587 10.33 -47.31 -18.07
N LEU A 588 9.88 -46.15 -17.62
CA LEU A 588 8.59 -46.09 -16.92
C LEU A 588 7.53 -46.62 -17.90
N PRO A 589 6.69 -47.59 -17.51
CA PRO A 589 5.58 -48.00 -18.33
C PRO A 589 4.53 -46.89 -18.25
N HIS A 590 4.68 -45.85 -19.08
CA HIS A 590 3.59 -44.91 -19.30
C HIS A 590 2.71 -45.52 -20.39
N GLN A 591 1.59 -46.11 -19.97
CA GLN A 591 0.42 -46.16 -20.85
C GLN A 591 0.04 -44.69 -21.10
N ASP A 592 0.31 -44.23 -22.31
CA ASP A 592 0.01 -42.89 -22.80
C ASP A 592 -1.50 -42.79 -23.05
N GLU A 593 -2.26 -42.61 -21.97
CA GLU A 593 -3.66 -42.16 -22.04
C GLU A 593 -3.76 -40.62 -22.08
N GLY A 594 -2.62 -39.92 -22.22
CA GLY A 594 -2.51 -38.47 -22.19
C GLY A 594 -2.20 -37.84 -23.55
N VAL A 595 -1.60 -36.63 -23.50
CA VAL A 595 -1.37 -35.67 -24.60
C VAL A 595 -0.85 -36.29 -25.92
N GLY A 596 -0.13 -37.42 -25.88
CA GLY A 596 0.28 -38.15 -27.08
C GLY A 596 -0.89 -38.70 -27.90
N ALA A 597 -1.95 -39.19 -27.25
CA ALA A 597 -3.19 -39.63 -27.91
C ALA A 597 -3.97 -38.45 -28.53
N LEU A 598 -3.95 -37.28 -27.87
CA LEU A 598 -4.59 -36.06 -28.37
C LEU A 598 -3.86 -35.53 -29.63
N TYR A 599 -2.53 -35.56 -29.62
CA TYR A 599 -1.70 -35.23 -30.79
C TYR A 599 -1.91 -36.21 -31.94
N GLU A 600 -2.06 -37.51 -31.67
CA GLU A 600 -2.40 -38.50 -32.69
C GLU A 600 -3.79 -38.27 -33.31
N GLN A 601 -4.76 -37.86 -32.49
CA GLN A 601 -6.13 -37.59 -32.94
C GLN A 601 -6.23 -36.31 -33.79
N VAL A 602 -5.50 -35.26 -33.40
CA VAL A 602 -5.35 -34.01 -34.19
C VAL A 602 -4.63 -34.30 -35.52
N ARG A 603 -3.59 -35.16 -35.49
CA ARG A 603 -2.85 -35.57 -36.68
C ARG A 603 -3.69 -36.40 -37.65
N ARG A 604 -4.52 -37.33 -37.17
CA ARG A 604 -5.43 -38.13 -38.01
C ARG A 604 -6.47 -37.25 -38.71
N ARG A 605 -7.00 -36.23 -38.03
CA ARG A 605 -7.94 -35.27 -38.64
C ARG A 605 -7.28 -34.40 -39.72
N ALA A 606 -6.02 -34.00 -39.52
CA ALA A 606 -5.28 -33.21 -40.51
C ALA A 606 -4.88 -34.02 -41.76
N SER A 607 -4.59 -35.31 -41.62
CA SER A 607 -4.19 -36.18 -42.75
C SER A 607 -5.33 -36.58 -43.70
N PHE A 608 -6.59 -36.36 -43.35
CA PHE A 608 -7.72 -36.60 -44.25
C PHE A 608 -8.06 -35.41 -45.17
N GLN A 609 -7.40 -34.26 -45.03
CA GLN A 609 -7.77 -33.02 -45.75
C GLN A 609 -6.78 -32.51 -46.80
N GLN A 610 -5.67 -33.20 -47.12
CA GLN A 610 -4.79 -32.79 -48.22
C GLN A 610 -4.29 -34.01 -49.02
N SER A 611 -5.07 -34.42 -50.04
CA SER A 611 -4.75 -34.28 -51.49
C SER A 611 -4.27 -35.63 -52.08
N PRO A 612 -4.25 -35.90 -53.41
CA PRO A 612 -4.46 -34.99 -54.56
C PRO A 612 -5.27 -35.59 -55.75
N SER A 613 -5.58 -34.77 -56.76
CA SER A 613 -5.27 -35.16 -58.15
C SER A 613 -5.21 -33.95 -59.07
N TRP A 614 -3.99 -33.63 -59.50
CA TRP A 614 -3.73 -32.94 -60.77
C TRP A 614 -3.95 -33.93 -61.91
N GLY A 615 -4.60 -33.50 -62.99
CA GLY A 615 -4.79 -34.28 -64.20
C GLY A 615 -5.34 -33.45 -65.35
N ASP A 616 -4.45 -33.16 -66.29
CA ASP A 616 -4.66 -32.77 -67.70
C ASP A 616 -5.17 -31.36 -68.08
N VAL A 617 -4.19 -30.57 -68.52
CA VAL A 617 -4.34 -29.52 -69.52
C VAL A 617 -4.40 -30.15 -70.92
N ARG A 618 -5.50 -29.94 -71.65
CA ARG A 618 -5.48 -29.89 -73.12
C ARG A 618 -6.23 -28.65 -73.62
N SER A 619 -5.50 -27.87 -74.40
CA SER A 619 -5.96 -26.75 -75.23
C SER A 619 -6.87 -27.23 -76.37
N THR A 620 -7.97 -26.51 -76.64
CA THR A 620 -8.31 -25.87 -77.94
C THR A 620 -9.80 -25.51 -78.04
N ARG A 621 -10.14 -24.24 -77.82
CA ARG A 621 -10.77 -23.29 -78.78
C ARG A 621 -11.24 -22.04 -78.06
#